data_AF-A0A919Z959-F1
#
_entry.id   AF-A0A919Z959-F1
#
_cell.length_a   1.000
_cell.length_b   1.000
_cell.length_c   1.000
_cell.angle_alpha   90.00
_cell.angle_beta   90.00
_cell.angle_gamma   90.00
#
_symmetry.space_group_name_H-M   'P 1'
#
loop_
_entity.id
_entity.type
_entity.pdbx_description
1 polymer ?
#
loop_
_entity_poly.entity_id
_entity_poly.type
_entity_poly.pdbx_seq_one_letter_code
_entity_poly.pdbx_strand_id
1 'polypeptide(L)' 'MNLLNVDKGGTVRVADLSGVHAQARRRLTDLGIMESAIVSLKKLLPFGGPVLVETNGQWVALRRKEAASILVDSL' A
#
# COMPACT_ATOMS: atom_id res chain seq x y z
N MET A 1 -1.45 -4.49 10.72
CA MET A 1 -2.62 -3.61 10.47
C MET A 1 -2.89 -3.49 8.97
N ASN A 2 -4.06 -3.02 8.53
CA ASN A 2 -4.31 -2.79 7.09
C ASN A 2 -3.81 -1.42 6.65
N LEU A 3 -3.30 -1.33 5.41
CA LEU A 3 -2.84 -0.06 4.82
C LEU A 3 -3.92 1.04 4.84
N LEU A 4 -5.20 0.67 4.75
CA LEU A 4 -6.33 1.60 4.82
C LEU A 4 -6.52 2.28 6.18
N ASN A 5 -6.01 1.69 7.25
CA ASN A 5 -6.21 2.16 8.62
C ASN A 5 -5.05 3.02 9.12
N VAL A 6 -4.12 3.38 8.23
CA VAL A 6 -2.97 4.21 8.52
C VAL A 6 -3.36 5.68 8.43
N ASP A 7 -2.86 6.48 9.38
CA ASP A 7 -3.05 7.92 9.35
C ASP A 7 -2.48 8.55 8.08
N LYS A 8 -3.13 9.63 7.62
CA LYS A 8 -2.65 10.38 6.45
C LYS A 8 -1.27 10.96 6.74
N GLY A 9 -0.31 10.65 5.88
CA GLY A 9 1.10 11.02 6.05
C GLY A 9 1.92 9.99 6.83
N GLY A 10 1.31 8.92 7.34
CA GLY A 10 2.00 7.88 8.08
C GLY A 10 2.93 7.05 7.19
N THR A 11 4.14 6.81 7.67
CA THR A 11 5.09 5.88 7.05
C THR A 11 4.99 4.53 7.73
N VAL A 12 4.79 3.48 6.95
CA VAL A 12 4.57 2.12 7.43
C VAL A 12 5.42 1.14 6.63
N ARG A 13 5.70 -0.02 7.22
CA ARG A 13 6.40 -1.11 6.55
C ARG A 13 5.39 -2.15 6.09
N VAL A 14 5.54 -2.65 4.86
CA VAL A 14 4.74 -3.78 4.38
C VAL A 14 5.14 -5.03 5.14
N ALA A 15 4.18 -5.64 5.84
CA ALA A 15 4.38 -6.84 6.63
C ALA A 15 4.09 -8.08 5.79
N ASP A 16 2.96 -8.08 5.07
CA ASP A 16 2.52 -9.23 4.29
C ASP A 16 1.65 -8.82 3.08
N LEU A 17 1.84 -9.54 1.97
CA LEU A 17 1.13 -9.35 0.69
C LEU A 17 0.40 -10.62 0.25
N SER A 18 0.25 -11.63 1.12
CA SER A 18 -0.36 -12.92 0.76
C SER A 18 -1.85 -12.80 0.41
N GLY A 19 -2.55 -11.83 1.02
CA GLY A 19 -3.96 -11.54 0.75
C GLY A 19 -4.24 -10.84 -0.59
N VAL A 20 -3.18 -10.44 -1.30
CA VAL A 20 -3.25 -9.73 -2.59
C VAL A 20 -3.32 -10.73 -3.74
N HIS A 21 -4.14 -10.45 -4.76
CA HIS A 21 -4.22 -11.32 -5.94
C HIS A 21 -2.84 -11.46 -6.62
N ALA A 22 -2.48 -12.66 -7.07
CA ALA A 22 -1.17 -12.96 -7.65
C ALA A 22 -0.71 -11.98 -8.75
N GLN A 23 -1.63 -11.56 -9.64
CA GLN A 23 -1.32 -10.58 -10.69
C GLN A 23 -1.02 -9.18 -10.12
N ALA A 24 -1.77 -8.76 -9.11
CA ALA A 24 -1.56 -7.47 -8.47
C ALA A 24 -0.31 -7.49 -7.58
N ARG A 25 -0.05 -8.58 -6.85
CA ARG A 25 1.20 -8.77 -6.10
C ARG A 25 2.42 -8.61 -7.00
N ARG A 26 2.40 -9.22 -8.19
CA ARG A 26 3.48 -9.07 -9.17
C ARG A 26 3.68 -7.61 -9.60
N ARG A 27 2.59 -6.91 -9.94
CA ARG A 27 2.64 -5.47 -10.26
C ARG A 27 3.16 -4.63 -9.09
N LEU A 28 2.76 -4.93 -7.86
CA LEU A 28 3.24 -4.25 -6.66
C LEU A 28 4.74 -4.44 -6.50
N THR A 29 5.22 -5.68 -6.66
CA THR A 29 6.65 -6.01 -6.62
C THR A 29 7.41 -5.28 -7.73
N ASP A 30 6.87 -5.22 -8.95
CA ASP A 30 7.45 -4.47 -10.06
C ASP A 30 7.53 -2.96 -9.77
N LEU A 31 6.59 -2.43 -8.97
CA LEU A 31 6.56 -1.04 -8.50
C LEU A 31 7.41 -0.81 -7.23
N GLY A 32 8.11 -1.82 -6.72
CA GLY A 32 8.92 -1.74 -5.50
C GLY A 32 8.12 -1.81 -4.19
N ILE A 33 6.86 -2.22 -4.25
CA ILE A 33 6.01 -2.52 -3.08
C ILE A 33 6.06 -4.03 -2.85
N MET A 34 6.96 -4.44 -1.96
CA MET A 34 7.18 -5.83 -1.58
C MET A 34 7.19 -5.97 -0.06
N GLU A 35 7.21 -7.20 0.43
CA GLU A 35 7.39 -7.47 1.86
C GLU A 35 8.64 -6.74 2.38
N SER A 36 8.54 -6.14 3.57
CA SER A 36 9.54 -5.26 4.17
C SER A 36 9.81 -3.92 3.46
N ALA A 37 9.09 -3.59 2.38
CA ALA A 37 9.19 -2.26 1.76
C ALA A 37 8.59 -1.17 2.66
N ILE A 38 9.17 0.03 2.62
CA ILE A 38 8.65 1.19 3.34
C ILE A 38 7.74 1.97 2.39
N VAL A 39 6.51 2.21 2.82
CA VAL A 39 5.51 2.95 2.06
C VAL A 39 4.90 4.04 2.93
N SER A 40 4.72 5.23 2.38
CA SER A 40 4.08 6.35 3.07
C SER A 40 2.70 6.61 2.50
N LEU A 41 1.67 6.59 3.34
CA LEU A 41 0.31 6.87 2.92
C LEU A 41 0.15 8.37 2.69
N LYS A 42 -0.01 8.81 1.44
CA LYS A 42 -0.15 10.24 1.12
C LYS A 42 -1.58 10.70 1.19
N LYS A 43 -2.48 10.02 0.46
CA LYS A 43 -3.85 10.50 0.30
C LYS A 43 -4.80 9.36 -0.01
N LEU A 44 -5.92 9.32 0.71
CA LEU A 44 -7.07 8.51 0.35
C LEU A 44 -7.99 9.36 -0.53
N LEU A 45 -8.31 8.87 -1.73
CA LEU A 45 -9.27 9.57 -2.59
C LEU A 45 -10.71 9.39 -2.06
N PRO A 46 -11.57 10.41 -2.18
CA PRO A 46 -12.97 10.32 -1.77
C PRO A 46 -13.76 9.33 -2.67
N PHE A 47 -14.96 8.94 -2.23
CA PHE A 47 -15.91 8.10 -2.98
C PHE A 47 -15.48 6.67 -3.28
N GLY A 48 -14.74 6.03 -2.36
CA GLY A 48 -14.25 4.66 -2.60
C GLY A 48 -13.13 4.60 -3.64
N GLY A 49 -12.53 5.76 -3.96
CA GLY A 49 -11.40 5.86 -4.86
C GLY A 49 -10.15 5.14 -4.37
N PRO A 50 -9.12 5.07 -5.23
CA PRO A 50 -7.84 4.46 -4.89
C PRO A 50 -7.12 5.20 -3.75
N VAL A 51 -6.10 4.54 -3.21
CA VAL A 51 -5.20 5.07 -2.19
C VAL A 51 -3.90 5.46 -2.85
N LEU A 52 -3.45 6.68 -2.61
CA LEU A 52 -2.15 7.17 -3.06
C LEU A 52 -1.12 6.89 -1.97
N VAL A 53 -0.13 6.08 -2.31
CA VAL A 53 1.04 5.81 -1.48
C VAL A 53 2.31 6.29 -2.18
N GLU A 54 3.31 6.61 -1.39
CA GLU A 54 4.66 6.92 -1.87
C GLU A 54 5.60 5.77 -1.50
N THR A 55 6.40 5.32 -2.47
CA THR A 55 7.42 4.28 -2.30
C THR A 55 8.65 4.70 -3.10
N ASN A 56 9.86 4.61 -2.52
CA ASN A 56 11.12 4.93 -3.20
C ASN A 56 11.11 6.27 -3.99
N GLY A 57 10.42 7.30 -3.49
CA GLY A 57 10.28 8.61 -4.15
C GLY A 57 9.29 8.65 -5.33
N GLN A 58 8.53 7.58 -5.56
CA GLN A 58 7.51 7.47 -6.59
C GLN A 58 6.12 7.41 -5.98
N TRP A 59 5.13 7.96 -6.68
CA TRP A 59 3.73 7.92 -6.23
C TRP A 59 2.99 6.80 -6.94
N VAL A 60 2.42 5.89 -6.16
CA VAL A 60 1.68 4.73 -6.64
C VAL A 60 0.23 4.82 -6.19
N ALA A 61 -0.68 4.76 -7.16
CA ALA A 61 -2.10 4.69 -6.88
C ALA A 61 -2.53 3.22 -6.77
N LEU A 62 -2.88 2.78 -5.57
CA LEU A 62 -3.37 1.45 -5.28
C LEU A 62 -4.89 1.43 -5.28
N ARG A 63 -5.48 0.43 -5.92
CA ARG A 63 -6.93 0.21 -5.80
C ARG A 63 -7.26 -0.12 -4.35
N ARG A 64 -8.41 0.37 -3.88
CA ARG A 64 -8.89 0.14 -2.52
C ARG A 64 -8.97 -1.35 -2.16
N LYS A 65 -9.34 -2.20 -3.12
CA LYS A 65 -9.36 -3.66 -2.95
C LYS A 65 -7.98 -4.23 -2.62
N GLU A 66 -6.95 -3.79 -3.34
CA GLU A 66 -5.58 -4.24 -3.10
C GLU A 66 -5.07 -3.69 -1.76
N ALA A 67 -5.26 -2.39 -1.50
CA ALA A 67 -4.88 -1.75 -0.24
C ALA A 67 -5.56 -2.37 1.00
N ALA A 68 -6.78 -2.90 0.87
CA ALA A 68 -7.47 -3.61 1.94
C ALA A 68 -6.86 -4.98 2.27
N SER A 69 -6.17 -5.60 1.31
CA SER A 69 -5.51 -6.89 1.44
C SER A 69 -4.04 -6.78 1.87
N ILE A 70 -3.46 -5.57 1.85
CA ILE A 70 -2.06 -5.35 2.21
C ILE A 70 -1.96 -5.16 3.72
N LEU A 71 -1.19 -6.04 4.36
CA LEU A 71 -0.84 -5.94 5.76
C LEU A 71 0.45 -5.12 5.89
N VAL A 72 0.40 -4.16 6.81
CA VAL A 72 1.50 -3.26 7.14
C VAL A 72 1.71 -3.23 8.65
N ASP A 73 2.91 -2.83 9.06
CA ASP A 73 3.28 -2.56 10.44
C ASP A 73 3.75 -1.11 10.58
N SER A 74 3.44 -0.52 11.73
CA SER A 74 4.00 0.78 12.11
C SER A 74 5.49 0.63 12.34
N LEU A 75 6.27 1.60 11.89
CA LEU A 75 7.69 1.73 12.26
C LEU A 75 7.84 2.13 13.73
#